data_AF-A0A090W4D5-F1
#
_entry.id   AF-A0A090W4D5-F1
#
_cell.length_a   1.000
_cell.length_b   1.000
_cell.length_c   1.000
_cell.angle_alpha   90.00
_cell.angle_beta   90.00
_cell.angle_gamma   90.00
#
_symmetry.space_group_name_H-M   'P 1'
#
loop_
_entity.id
_entity.type
_entity.pdbx_description
1 polymer ?
#
loop_
_entity_poly.entity_id
_entity_poly.type
_entity_poly.pdbx_seq_one_letter_code
_entity_poly.pdbx_strand_id
1 'polypeptide(L)'
;MDWKFFKEYKKENIELDAMICSHCDADHYGGLWDLLSRDQEARNELDTKATKVDTFYHAGVSWYKTDKKRRFLGDETGGYLHDLLTGKTSIKNGLKKTADLRIQGEWADFLKTVVDSGADIKRLANNPNKDFKYLKGFEEDKPTSIKILGPIETTINGKPKLKDLGSYSTNTNGNSVLLRLDYGRSRILLTGDLNKKSMQHIIASMQGDLIELAADVAKSCHHGSDDCSYEFLQYVNAAATVISSGDDETHAHPRPNIVAASGATGFKKIENDEMVTPLIYSTEISRSLRMGDPYEVKQDDYKTPNGALDVVLTDEAKTKIRYTHTTSGALNPKDKIKSMSRLKVVDGIVYGLVNVRTDGNKILCATLNEGKSKWEVKSFTSRF
;
A
#
# COMPACT_ATOMS: atom_id res chain seq x y z
N MET A 1 1.73 -11.84 0.15
CA MET A 1 2.84 -11.66 1.10
C MET A 1 3.14 -12.98 1.80
N ASP A 2 2.12 -13.60 2.39
CA ASP A 2 2.18 -14.91 3.06
C ASP A 2 2.88 -16.03 2.26
N TRP A 3 2.49 -16.25 1.01
CA TRP A 3 3.12 -17.25 0.13
C TRP A 3 4.65 -17.15 0.07
N LYS A 4 5.25 -15.96 0.26
CA LYS A 4 6.70 -15.78 0.24
C LYS A 4 7.36 -16.41 1.47
N PHE A 5 6.76 -16.23 2.64
CA PHE A 5 7.24 -16.85 3.88
C PHE A 5 7.09 -18.37 3.81
N PHE A 6 5.95 -18.86 3.34
CA PHE A 6 5.72 -20.29 3.25
C PHE A 6 6.55 -20.95 2.13
N LYS A 7 6.46 -20.46 0.90
CA LYS A 7 7.07 -21.10 -0.28
C LYS A 7 8.54 -20.79 -0.44
N GLU A 8 8.98 -19.54 -0.26
CA GLU A 8 10.40 -19.17 -0.42
C GLU A 8 11.19 -19.39 0.86
N TYR A 9 10.71 -18.88 2.01
CA TYR A 9 11.45 -18.96 3.27
C TYR A 9 11.21 -20.27 4.03
N LYS A 10 10.30 -21.13 3.55
CA LYS A 10 9.96 -22.42 4.18
C LYS A 10 9.57 -22.28 5.65
N LYS A 11 8.91 -21.17 6.00
CA LYS A 11 8.42 -20.90 7.34
C LYS A 11 6.94 -21.23 7.44
N GLU A 12 6.55 -21.93 8.50
CA GLU A 12 5.15 -22.21 8.80
C GLU A 12 4.44 -21.03 9.48
N ASN A 13 5.20 -20.05 10.00
CA ASN A 13 4.67 -18.86 10.67
C ASN A 13 5.36 -17.61 10.13
N ILE A 14 4.63 -16.50 10.13
CA ILE A 14 5.14 -15.16 9.80
C ILE A 14 5.51 -14.47 11.12
N GLU A 15 6.75 -14.00 11.22
CA GLU A 15 7.22 -13.18 12.34
C GLU A 15 7.68 -11.83 11.79
N LEU A 16 7.07 -10.75 12.26
CA LEU A 16 7.34 -9.38 11.83
C LEU A 16 7.79 -8.53 13.02
N ASP A 17 8.99 -7.96 12.94
CA ASP A 17 9.48 -6.96 13.90
C ASP A 17 8.64 -5.67 13.82
N ALA A 18 8.24 -5.30 12.60
CA ALA A 18 7.44 -4.12 12.32
C ALA A 18 6.35 -4.41 11.28
N MET A 19 5.12 -4.03 11.61
CA MET A 19 4.01 -3.90 10.65
C MET A 19 3.63 -2.43 10.58
N ILE A 20 3.69 -1.82 9.39
CA ILE A 20 3.50 -0.38 9.23
C ILE A 20 2.30 -0.11 8.32
N CYS A 21 1.33 0.65 8.83
CA CYS A 21 0.21 1.17 8.07
C CYS A 21 0.42 2.66 7.79
N SER A 22 0.48 3.03 6.51
CA SER A 22 0.84 4.40 6.10
C SER A 22 -0.24 5.42 6.47
N HIS A 23 -1.52 5.07 6.32
CA HIS A 23 -2.67 5.89 6.76
C HIS A 23 -3.95 5.05 6.85
N CYS A 24 -5.06 5.69 7.24
CA CYS A 24 -6.32 5.03 7.60
C CYS A 24 -7.29 4.76 6.43
N ASP A 25 -6.81 4.69 5.18
CA ASP A 25 -7.64 4.25 4.04
C ASP A 25 -7.42 2.77 3.74
N ALA A 26 -8.45 2.13 3.20
CA ALA A 26 -8.60 0.68 3.23
C ALA A 26 -7.55 -0.07 2.41
N ASP A 27 -7.10 0.50 1.31
CA ASP A 27 -6.00 0.01 0.48
C ASP A 27 -4.63 0.02 1.20
N HIS A 28 -4.50 0.68 2.36
CA HIS A 28 -3.28 0.69 3.18
C HIS A 28 -3.29 -0.27 4.36
N TYR A 29 -4.46 -0.78 4.75
CA TYR A 29 -4.58 -1.74 5.85
C TYR A 29 -5.27 -3.05 5.50
N GLY A 30 -5.95 -3.16 4.35
CA GLY A 30 -6.70 -4.37 3.96
C GLY A 30 -5.82 -5.61 3.97
N GLY A 31 -4.71 -5.60 3.22
CA GLY A 31 -3.77 -6.73 3.22
C GLY A 31 -3.03 -6.95 4.55
N LEU A 32 -2.99 -5.96 5.45
CA LEU A 32 -2.48 -6.13 6.81
C LEU A 32 -3.51 -6.81 7.70
N TRP A 33 -4.79 -6.51 7.49
CA TRP A 33 -5.90 -7.14 8.17
C TRP A 33 -5.89 -8.63 7.87
N ASP A 34 -5.80 -9.06 6.62
CA ASP A 34 -5.82 -10.48 6.26
C ASP A 34 -4.78 -11.28 7.04
N LEU A 35 -3.59 -10.72 7.26
CA LEU A 35 -2.52 -11.35 8.05
C LEU A 35 -2.81 -11.43 9.56
N LEU A 36 -3.59 -10.49 10.10
CA LEU A 36 -3.94 -10.41 11.52
C LEU A 36 -5.31 -11.02 11.85
N SER A 37 -6.18 -11.16 10.85
CA SER A 37 -7.54 -11.64 11.01
C SER A 37 -7.53 -13.04 11.59
N ARG A 38 -8.39 -13.25 12.58
CA ARG A 38 -8.64 -14.59 13.14
C ARG A 38 -9.87 -15.25 12.54
N ASP A 39 -10.51 -14.58 11.59
CA ASP A 39 -11.62 -15.17 10.85
C ASP A 39 -11.14 -16.46 10.14
N GLN A 40 -12.00 -17.48 10.11
CA GLN A 40 -11.61 -18.77 9.55
C GLN A 40 -11.43 -18.70 8.04
N GLU A 41 -12.22 -17.89 7.34
CA GLU A 41 -12.14 -17.72 5.89
C GLU A 41 -10.81 -17.05 5.52
N ALA A 42 -10.48 -15.94 6.17
CA ALA A 42 -9.19 -15.27 6.01
C ALA A 42 -8.00 -16.21 6.30
N ARG A 43 -8.08 -17.05 7.34
CA ARG A 43 -7.03 -18.04 7.64
C ARG A 43 -6.92 -19.16 6.63
N ASN A 44 -8.01 -19.52 5.94
CA ASN A 44 -7.97 -20.55 4.90
C ASN A 44 -7.31 -20.04 3.62
N GLU A 45 -7.23 -18.72 3.42
CA GLU A 45 -6.52 -18.11 2.29
C GLU A 45 -5.00 -18.05 2.48
N LEU A 46 -4.51 -18.15 3.73
CA LEU A 46 -3.09 -18.09 4.05
C LEU A 46 -2.45 -19.49 4.01
N ASP A 47 -1.28 -19.58 3.38
CA ASP A 47 -0.44 -20.78 3.39
C ASP A 47 0.22 -20.99 4.78
N THR A 48 0.50 -19.91 5.53
CA THR A 48 1.08 -20.00 6.89
C THR A 48 0.03 -20.20 7.99
N LYS A 49 0.47 -20.79 9.12
CA LYS A 49 -0.40 -21.14 10.24
C LYS A 49 -0.73 -19.95 11.16
N ALA A 50 0.17 -18.99 11.28
CA ALA A 50 0.02 -17.83 12.14
C ALA A 50 0.93 -16.66 11.74
N THR A 51 0.48 -15.45 12.10
CA THR A 51 1.27 -14.22 12.03
C THR A 51 1.49 -13.66 13.43
N LYS A 52 2.74 -13.39 13.79
CA LYS A 52 3.13 -12.66 15.00
C LYS A 52 3.74 -11.31 14.60
N VAL A 53 3.24 -10.24 15.20
CA VAL A 53 3.76 -8.89 15.03
C VAL A 53 4.29 -8.39 16.38
N ASP A 54 5.54 -7.94 16.41
CA ASP A 54 6.11 -7.31 17.60
C ASP A 54 5.56 -5.90 17.78
N THR A 55 5.78 -5.01 16.81
CA THR A 55 5.28 -3.64 16.84
C THR A 55 4.46 -3.29 15.60
N PHE A 56 3.25 -2.76 15.83
CA PHE A 56 2.43 -2.09 14.82
C PHE A 56 2.65 -0.58 14.84
N TYR A 57 2.85 -0.01 13.66
CA TYR A 57 3.13 1.40 13.46
C TYR A 57 2.07 2.06 12.58
N HIS A 58 1.73 3.32 12.89
CA HIS A 58 0.76 4.10 12.12
C HIS A 58 1.12 5.60 12.08
N ALA A 59 0.58 6.35 11.12
CA ALA A 59 0.78 7.80 11.00
C ALA A 59 0.07 8.65 12.08
N GLY A 60 -1.03 8.15 12.65
CA GLY A 60 -1.75 8.81 13.76
C GLY A 60 -3.02 9.54 13.38
N VAL A 61 -3.15 9.95 12.12
CA VAL A 61 -4.42 10.43 11.56
C VAL A 61 -5.42 9.28 11.55
N SER A 62 -6.69 9.59 11.86
CA SER A 62 -7.75 8.59 11.97
C SER A 62 -9.09 9.17 11.57
N TRP A 63 -9.96 8.31 11.04
CA TRP A 63 -11.36 8.64 10.83
C TRP A 63 -12.15 8.58 12.13
N TYR A 64 -12.78 9.70 12.50
CA TYR A 64 -13.59 9.84 13.70
C TYR A 64 -15.07 10.13 13.39
N LYS A 65 -15.91 9.85 14.39
CA LYS A 65 -17.32 10.25 14.48
C LYS A 65 -17.67 10.75 15.87
N THR A 66 -18.71 11.56 15.94
CA THR A 66 -19.44 11.98 17.15
C THR A 66 -20.93 11.74 16.92
N ASP A 67 -21.78 12.05 17.91
CA ASP A 67 -23.24 11.98 17.70
C ASP A 67 -23.75 12.99 16.67
N LYS A 68 -22.97 14.06 16.40
CA LYS A 68 -23.32 15.12 15.45
C LYS A 68 -22.65 14.95 14.08
N LYS A 69 -21.50 14.28 14.01
CA LYS A 69 -20.67 14.22 12.79
C LYS A 69 -20.23 12.80 12.50
N ARG A 70 -20.50 12.31 11.29
CA ARG A 70 -20.32 10.88 10.95
C ARG A 70 -18.91 10.51 10.50
N ARG A 71 -18.16 11.42 9.87
CA ARG A 71 -16.79 11.17 9.37
C ARG A 71 -16.00 12.47 9.26
N PHE A 72 -14.86 12.54 9.94
CA PHE A 72 -13.90 13.65 9.93
C PHE A 72 -12.58 13.27 10.61
N LEU A 73 -11.62 14.20 10.69
CA LEU A 73 -10.26 13.96 11.21
C LEU A 73 -9.96 14.59 12.59
N GLY A 74 -11.01 14.96 13.34
CA GLY A 74 -10.87 15.63 14.63
C GLY A 74 -10.89 17.16 14.55
N ASP A 75 -10.23 17.81 15.50
CA ASP A 75 -9.98 19.26 15.57
C ASP A 75 -8.88 19.67 14.58
N GLU A 76 -9.21 20.65 13.73
CA GLU A 76 -8.39 21.17 12.62
C GLU A 76 -8.05 22.67 12.81
N THR A 77 -8.20 23.18 14.04
CA THR A 77 -8.03 24.61 14.34
C THR A 77 -6.58 25.09 14.19
N GLY A 78 -6.41 26.36 13.85
CA GLY A 78 -5.08 26.98 13.71
C GLY A 78 -4.23 26.43 12.56
N GLY A 79 -4.83 25.66 11.64
CA GLY A 79 -4.13 25.05 10.51
C GLY A 79 -3.30 23.83 10.88
N TYR A 80 -3.75 23.08 11.89
CA TYR A 80 -3.13 21.84 12.37
C TYR A 80 -4.18 20.78 12.69
N LEU A 81 -3.82 19.51 12.55
CA LEU A 81 -4.58 18.36 13.04
C LEU A 81 -4.22 18.08 14.49
N HIS A 82 -5.24 18.05 15.35
CA HIS A 82 -5.06 18.04 16.80
C HIS A 82 -5.26 16.67 17.45
N ASP A 83 -6.19 15.88 16.93
CA ASP A 83 -6.61 14.59 17.50
C ASP A 83 -5.87 13.45 16.81
N LEU A 84 -4.63 13.22 17.26
CA LEU A 84 -3.79 12.15 16.76
C LEU A 84 -3.84 10.93 17.67
N LEU A 85 -3.96 9.74 17.09
CA LEU A 85 -3.69 8.49 17.80
C LEU A 85 -2.21 8.44 18.19
N THR A 86 -1.88 8.05 19.41
CA THR A 86 -0.49 7.97 19.89
C THR A 86 -0.01 6.55 20.10
N GLY A 87 -0.91 5.64 20.49
CA GLY A 87 -0.60 4.24 20.70
C GLY A 87 -1.79 3.45 21.23
N LYS A 88 -1.51 2.31 21.88
CA LYS A 88 -2.55 1.36 22.34
C LYS A 88 -3.64 1.99 23.21
N THR A 89 -3.26 2.88 24.13
CA THR A 89 -4.23 3.54 25.04
C THR A 89 -5.17 4.48 24.30
N SER A 90 -4.66 5.33 23.39
CA SER A 90 -5.52 6.25 22.62
C SER A 90 -6.47 5.49 21.70
N ILE A 91 -6.00 4.41 21.09
CA ILE A 91 -6.82 3.54 20.24
C ILE A 91 -7.93 2.88 21.07
N LYS A 92 -7.58 2.20 22.18
CA LYS A 92 -8.58 1.59 23.06
C LYS A 92 -9.62 2.58 23.56
N ASN A 93 -9.22 3.82 23.85
CA ASN A 93 -10.16 4.87 24.25
C ASN A 93 -11.08 5.27 23.10
N GLY A 94 -10.55 5.51 21.90
CA GLY A 94 -11.34 5.87 20.73
C GLY A 94 -12.27 4.76 20.22
N LEU A 95 -11.98 3.48 20.51
CA LEU A 95 -12.83 2.34 20.17
C LEU A 95 -14.02 2.14 21.14
N LYS A 96 -14.04 2.82 22.29
CA LYS A 96 -15.16 2.71 23.24
C LYS A 96 -16.42 3.35 22.65
N LYS A 97 -17.57 2.68 22.82
CA LYS A 97 -18.89 3.24 22.45
C LYS A 97 -19.21 4.55 23.17
N THR A 98 -18.66 4.75 24.38
CA THR A 98 -18.85 5.92 25.22
C THR A 98 -17.85 7.05 24.96
N ALA A 99 -16.95 6.91 23.99
CA ALA A 99 -16.00 7.98 23.68
C ALA A 99 -16.71 9.17 23.00
N ASP A 100 -16.35 10.39 23.41
CA ASP A 100 -16.86 11.61 22.78
C ASP A 100 -16.42 11.68 21.31
N LEU A 101 -15.14 11.35 21.07
CA LEU A 101 -14.53 11.21 19.75
C LEU A 101 -14.27 9.73 19.47
N ARG A 102 -15.15 9.09 18.70
CA ARG A 102 -15.12 7.66 18.37
C ARG A 102 -14.37 7.41 17.07
N ILE A 103 -13.47 6.44 17.05
CA ILE A 103 -12.90 5.92 15.79
C ILE A 103 -14.03 5.22 15.02
N GLN A 104 -14.05 5.33 13.70
CA GLN A 104 -15.21 4.89 12.91
C GLN A 104 -14.85 4.13 11.63
N GLY A 105 -15.83 3.36 11.15
CA GLY A 105 -15.76 2.58 9.92
C GLY A 105 -14.86 1.34 10.05
N GLU A 106 -14.53 0.76 8.90
CA GLU A 106 -13.67 -0.43 8.77
C GLU A 106 -12.28 -0.21 9.40
N TRP A 107 -11.80 1.04 9.43
CA TRP A 107 -10.59 1.42 10.16
C TRP A 107 -10.67 1.10 11.66
N ALA A 108 -11.82 1.32 12.30
CA ALA A 108 -12.01 0.99 13.71
C ALA A 108 -11.94 -0.53 13.95
N ASP A 109 -12.53 -1.30 13.05
CA ASP A 109 -12.57 -2.76 13.12
C ASP A 109 -11.17 -3.36 12.90
N PHE A 110 -10.40 -2.80 11.96
CA PHE A 110 -8.99 -3.15 11.79
C PHE A 110 -8.17 -2.84 13.05
N LEU A 111 -8.29 -1.64 13.61
CA LEU A 111 -7.55 -1.26 14.83
C LEU A 111 -7.92 -2.13 16.04
N LYS A 112 -9.16 -2.63 16.12
CA LYS A 112 -9.53 -3.64 17.11
C LYS A 112 -8.73 -4.92 16.92
N THR A 113 -8.63 -5.41 15.69
CA THR A 113 -7.82 -6.60 15.34
C THR A 113 -6.34 -6.39 15.69
N VAL A 114 -5.78 -5.21 15.43
CA VAL A 114 -4.42 -4.84 15.85
C VAL A 114 -4.27 -4.90 17.37
N VAL A 115 -5.21 -4.34 18.14
CA VAL A 115 -5.17 -4.38 19.61
C VAL A 115 -5.25 -5.82 20.14
N ASP A 116 -6.09 -6.65 19.52
CA ASP A 116 -6.33 -8.05 19.89
C ASP A 116 -5.17 -8.97 19.48
N SER A 117 -4.35 -8.56 18.50
CA SER A 117 -3.11 -9.26 18.10
C SER A 117 -2.07 -9.32 19.24
N GLY A 118 -2.13 -8.38 20.17
CA GLY A 118 -1.17 -8.28 21.28
C GLY A 118 0.06 -7.42 20.98
N ALA A 119 0.26 -6.97 19.74
CA ALA A 119 1.40 -6.13 19.35
C ALA A 119 1.53 -4.85 20.20
N ASP A 120 2.78 -4.36 20.31
CA ASP A 120 3.04 -2.98 20.71
C ASP A 120 2.50 -2.04 19.63
N ILE A 121 2.03 -0.84 20.00
CA ILE A 121 1.43 0.10 19.04
C ILE A 121 2.02 1.48 19.21
N LYS A 122 2.65 1.99 18.14
CA LYS A 122 3.33 3.28 18.14
C LYS A 122 2.97 4.12 16.94
N ARG A 123 2.86 5.43 17.17
CA ARG A 123 2.80 6.41 16.08
C ARG A 123 4.20 6.67 15.52
N LEU A 124 4.31 6.73 14.19
CA LEU A 124 5.47 7.25 13.47
C LEU A 124 5.23 8.69 13.06
N ALA A 125 6.25 9.53 13.27
CA ALA A 125 6.36 10.85 12.71
C ALA A 125 7.82 11.31 12.78
N ASN A 126 8.19 12.21 11.88
CA ASN A 126 9.47 12.91 11.90
C ASN A 126 9.25 14.30 12.53
N ASN A 127 9.93 14.58 13.64
CA ASN A 127 9.94 15.93 14.21
C ASN A 127 11.34 16.51 14.02
N PRO A 128 11.53 17.48 13.11
CA PRO A 128 12.85 18.05 12.82
C PRO A 128 13.57 18.65 14.04
N ASN A 129 12.84 18.95 15.12
CA ASN A 129 13.39 19.52 16.35
C ASN A 129 13.61 18.47 17.46
N LYS A 130 13.44 17.17 17.20
CA LYS A 130 13.68 16.08 18.15
C LYS A 130 14.66 15.06 17.57
N ASP A 131 15.39 14.36 18.43
CA ASP A 131 16.38 13.34 18.04
C ASP A 131 15.80 12.00 17.55
N PHE A 132 14.51 11.94 17.21
CA PHE A 132 13.86 10.71 16.73
C PHE A 132 13.89 10.62 15.20
N LYS A 133 14.86 9.86 14.66
CA LYS A 133 15.12 9.78 13.21
C LYS A 133 14.87 8.39 12.59
N TYR A 134 15.06 7.32 13.36
CA TYR A 134 15.04 5.95 12.85
C TYR A 134 13.98 5.09 13.52
N LEU A 135 13.50 4.08 12.79
CA LEU A 135 12.63 3.05 13.33
C LEU A 135 13.42 2.21 14.35
N LYS A 136 12.77 1.90 15.49
CA LYS A 136 13.40 1.09 16.55
C LYS A 136 13.87 -0.26 16.00
N GLY A 137 15.12 -0.62 16.24
CA GLY A 137 15.78 -1.83 15.74
C GLY A 137 16.38 -1.70 14.33
N PHE A 138 16.18 -0.55 13.68
CA PHE A 138 16.69 -0.21 12.34
C PHE A 138 17.41 1.15 12.37
N GLU A 139 18.17 1.38 13.44
CA GLU A 139 19.02 2.55 13.59
C GLU A 139 20.18 2.58 12.56
N GLU A 140 20.86 3.71 12.46
CA GLU A 140 21.92 3.95 11.46
C GLU A 140 23.09 2.95 11.53
N ASP A 141 23.41 2.45 12.73
CA ASP A 141 24.48 1.49 12.96
C ASP A 141 24.09 0.04 12.58
N LYS A 142 22.85 -0.20 12.13
CA LYS A 142 22.34 -1.53 11.77
C LYS A 142 22.60 -1.86 10.30
N PRO A 143 22.75 -3.16 9.95
CA PRO A 143 22.95 -3.59 8.56
C PRO A 143 21.85 -3.13 7.59
N THR A 144 20.64 -2.98 8.11
CA THR A 144 19.52 -2.34 7.45
C THR A 144 19.03 -1.23 8.37
N SER A 145 19.00 0.01 7.87
CA SER A 145 18.45 1.13 8.60
C SER A 145 17.16 1.62 7.94
N ILE A 146 16.23 2.13 8.75
CA ILE A 146 14.96 2.67 8.28
C ILE A 146 14.76 4.04 8.92
N LYS A 147 14.99 5.08 8.12
CA LYS A 147 14.80 6.46 8.52
C LYS A 147 13.36 6.90 8.29
N ILE A 148 12.81 7.62 9.26
CA ILE A 148 11.45 8.15 9.24
C ILE A 148 11.54 9.60 8.79
N LEU A 149 11.03 9.88 7.59
CA LEU A 149 11.08 11.22 7.00
C LEU A 149 9.73 11.93 7.09
N GLY A 150 8.64 11.21 7.32
CA GLY A 150 7.30 11.78 7.48
C GLY A 150 6.30 10.80 8.13
N PRO A 151 5.13 11.28 8.58
CA PRO A 151 4.64 12.66 8.47
C PRO A 151 5.43 13.65 9.35
N ILE A 152 5.42 14.94 8.98
CA ILE A 152 6.14 15.99 9.72
C ILE A 152 5.32 16.42 10.95
N GLU A 153 5.88 16.18 12.13
CA GLU A 153 5.30 16.58 13.41
C GLU A 153 5.88 17.90 13.91
N THR A 154 4.99 18.77 14.37
CA THR A 154 5.33 19.93 15.19
C THR A 154 4.78 19.75 16.61
N THR A 155 5.43 20.34 17.61
CA THR A 155 4.92 20.37 18.98
C THR A 155 4.31 21.74 19.28
N ILE A 156 3.03 21.77 19.64
CA ILE A 156 2.30 22.98 20.04
C ILE A 156 1.75 22.76 21.45
N ASN A 157 2.11 23.64 22.39
CA ASN A 157 1.71 23.52 23.81
C ASN A 157 2.01 22.14 24.40
N GLY A 158 3.19 21.59 24.09
CA GLY A 158 3.64 20.28 24.57
C GLY A 158 2.95 19.06 23.94
N LYS A 159 2.04 19.26 22.96
CA LYS A 159 1.32 18.19 22.28
C LYS A 159 1.76 18.05 20.82
N PRO A 160 1.89 16.83 20.29
CA PRO A 160 2.20 16.61 18.89
C PRO A 160 1.02 17.04 18.00
N LYS A 161 1.33 17.66 16.86
CA LYS A 161 0.39 18.15 15.86
C LYS A 161 0.94 17.87 14.47
N LEU A 162 0.04 17.64 13.51
CA LEU A 162 0.38 17.56 12.09
C LEU A 162 -0.18 18.78 11.38
N LYS A 163 0.42 19.19 10.27
CA LYS A 163 -0.09 20.31 9.47
C LYS A 163 -1.45 19.96 8.86
N ASP A 164 -2.41 20.88 8.94
CA ASP A 164 -3.61 20.79 8.10
C ASP A 164 -3.26 21.21 6.67
N LEU A 165 -3.39 20.26 5.75
CA LEU A 165 -3.11 20.38 4.32
C LEU A 165 -4.39 20.69 3.51
N GLY A 166 -5.57 20.74 4.14
CA GLY A 166 -6.83 21.14 3.53
C GLY A 166 -7.95 20.13 3.71
N SER A 167 -8.37 19.48 2.63
CA SER A 167 -9.52 18.56 2.69
C SER A 167 -9.19 17.30 3.49
N TYR A 168 -10.20 16.55 3.94
CA TYR A 168 -9.98 15.30 4.67
C TYR A 168 -9.24 14.24 3.86
N SER A 169 -9.50 14.16 2.55
CA SER A 169 -8.75 13.26 1.67
C SER A 169 -7.29 13.71 1.53
N THR A 170 -7.06 15.02 1.35
CA THR A 170 -5.70 15.59 1.29
C THR A 170 -4.94 15.35 2.60
N ASN A 171 -5.59 15.47 3.75
CA ASN A 171 -4.98 15.23 5.06
C ASN A 171 -4.72 13.75 5.35
N THR A 172 -5.60 12.86 4.91
CA THR A 172 -5.41 11.41 5.10
C THR A 172 -4.18 10.94 4.32
N ASN A 173 -4.15 11.23 3.02
CA ASN A 173 -3.08 10.80 2.13
C ASN A 173 -1.78 11.59 2.40
N GLY A 174 -1.90 12.90 2.64
CA GLY A 174 -0.77 13.78 2.84
C GLY A 174 -0.01 13.58 4.16
N ASN A 175 -0.60 12.84 5.11
CA ASN A 175 0.09 12.42 6.32
C ASN A 175 0.53 10.95 6.27
N SER A 176 0.64 10.37 5.06
CA SER A 176 1.29 9.08 4.83
C SER A 176 2.66 9.00 5.50
N VAL A 177 3.02 7.81 5.97
CA VAL A 177 4.37 7.53 6.45
C VAL A 177 5.34 7.56 5.25
N LEU A 178 6.40 8.36 5.37
CA LEU A 178 7.50 8.42 4.41
C LEU A 178 8.74 7.79 5.05
N LEU A 179 9.25 6.73 4.43
CA LEU A 179 10.42 6.00 4.93
C LEU A 179 11.53 5.95 3.90
N ARG A 180 12.77 6.03 4.38
CA ARG A 180 13.96 5.68 3.62
C ARG A 180 14.58 4.43 4.22
N LEU A 181 14.68 3.38 3.43
CA LEU A 181 15.38 2.16 3.79
C LEU A 181 16.77 2.18 3.15
N ASP A 182 17.80 2.05 3.96
CA ASP A 182 19.18 1.87 3.52
C ASP A 182 19.63 0.44 3.86
N TYR A 183 20.13 -0.29 2.86
CA TYR A 183 20.72 -1.62 3.01
C TYR A 183 22.00 -1.70 2.19
N GLY A 184 23.14 -1.84 2.87
CA GLY A 184 24.45 -1.61 2.24
C GLY A 184 24.50 -0.20 1.64
N ARG A 185 24.72 -0.12 0.33
CA ARG A 185 24.68 1.10 -0.49
C ARG A 185 23.28 1.39 -1.03
N SER A 186 22.40 0.37 -1.12
CA SER A 186 21.09 0.52 -1.75
C SER A 186 20.15 1.37 -0.91
N ARG A 187 19.54 2.37 -1.54
CA ARG A 187 18.57 3.26 -0.91
C ARG A 187 17.19 3.15 -1.55
N ILE A 188 16.17 2.87 -0.76
CA ILE A 188 14.79 2.70 -1.19
C ILE A 188 13.88 3.69 -0.47
N LEU A 189 13.08 4.44 -1.22
CA LEU A 189 12.10 5.39 -0.68
C LEU A 189 10.67 4.83 -0.78
N LEU A 190 10.00 4.74 0.37
CA LEU A 190 8.60 4.31 0.47
C LEU A 190 7.76 5.52 0.83
N THR A 191 6.97 5.98 -0.14
CA THR A 191 6.33 7.30 -0.09
C THR A 191 4.87 7.30 0.34
N GLY A 192 4.26 6.13 0.54
CA GLY A 192 2.83 6.05 0.78
C GLY A 192 2.05 6.80 -0.31
N ASP A 193 1.06 7.58 0.10
CA ASP A 193 0.18 8.32 -0.81
C ASP A 193 0.33 9.82 -0.66
N LEU A 194 1.56 10.28 -0.40
CA LEU A 194 1.85 11.71 -0.36
C LEU A 194 1.27 12.44 -1.58
N ASN A 195 0.64 13.57 -1.32
CA ASN A 195 0.15 14.50 -2.33
C ASN A 195 1.05 15.73 -2.44
N LYS A 196 0.82 16.56 -3.47
CA LYS A 196 1.62 17.76 -3.76
C LYS A 196 1.85 18.65 -2.53
N LYS A 197 0.82 18.91 -1.73
CA LYS A 197 0.93 19.77 -0.53
C LYS A 197 1.81 19.13 0.54
N SER A 198 1.64 17.83 0.79
CA SER A 198 2.51 17.12 1.75
C SER A 198 3.96 17.06 1.28
N MET A 199 4.21 16.83 -0.02
CA MET A 199 5.56 16.82 -0.59
C MET A 199 6.25 18.19 -0.44
N GLN A 200 5.53 19.28 -0.72
CA GLN A 200 6.03 20.64 -0.53
C GLN A 200 6.31 20.92 0.95
N HIS A 201 5.44 20.46 1.86
CA HIS A 201 5.65 20.61 3.29
C HIS A 201 6.88 19.83 3.78
N ILE A 202 7.10 18.62 3.28
CA ILE A 202 8.28 17.79 3.59
C ILE A 202 9.55 18.50 3.13
N ILE A 203 9.61 18.95 1.87
CA ILE A 203 10.76 19.72 1.34
C ILE A 203 11.07 20.93 2.22
N ALA A 204 10.05 21.73 2.56
CA ALA A 204 10.21 22.91 3.40
C ALA A 204 10.71 22.56 4.81
N SER A 205 10.35 21.39 5.34
CA SER A 205 10.75 20.94 6.68
C SER A 205 12.16 20.35 6.78
N MET A 206 12.78 19.99 5.66
CA MET A 206 14.09 19.33 5.62
C MET A 206 15.28 20.28 5.83
N GLN A 207 15.05 21.60 5.95
CA GLN A 207 16.08 22.60 6.27
C GLN A 207 17.33 22.55 5.36
N GLY A 208 17.15 22.14 4.10
CA GLY A 208 18.24 22.03 3.11
C GLY A 208 18.87 20.64 2.98
N ASP A 209 18.54 19.68 3.85
CA ASP A 209 19.04 18.30 3.79
C ASP A 209 18.23 17.43 2.81
N LEU A 210 18.07 17.92 1.58
CA LEU A 210 17.19 17.30 0.57
C LEU A 210 17.76 16.00 -0.02
N ILE A 211 19.06 15.74 0.21
CA ILE A 211 19.72 14.47 -0.18
C ILE A 211 19.10 13.26 0.53
N GLU A 212 18.38 13.49 1.62
CA GLU A 212 17.61 12.49 2.35
C GLU A 212 16.48 11.87 1.51
N LEU A 213 15.97 12.60 0.52
CA LEU A 213 14.94 12.10 -0.40
C LEU A 213 15.51 11.29 -1.55
N ALA A 214 16.78 11.51 -1.92
CA ALA A 214 17.39 10.85 -3.07
C ALA A 214 17.40 9.33 -2.85
N ALA A 215 17.01 8.53 -3.84
CA ALA A 215 16.94 7.07 -3.69
C ALA A 215 17.31 6.33 -4.97
N ASP A 216 17.74 5.07 -4.85
CA ASP A 216 17.90 4.20 -6.02
C ASP A 216 16.54 3.72 -6.53
N VAL A 217 15.68 3.30 -5.61
CA VAL A 217 14.31 2.85 -5.91
C VAL A 217 13.30 3.69 -5.15
N ALA A 218 12.24 4.13 -5.80
CA ALA A 218 11.13 4.80 -5.14
C ALA A 218 9.80 4.10 -5.44
N LYS A 219 8.97 3.88 -4.41
CA LYS A 219 7.53 3.71 -4.62
C LYS A 219 6.99 5.05 -5.13
N SER A 220 6.28 5.05 -6.25
CA SER A 220 5.54 6.24 -6.67
C SER A 220 4.50 6.60 -5.62
N CYS A 221 4.33 7.90 -5.40
CA CYS A 221 3.31 8.41 -4.50
C CYS A 221 1.92 8.09 -5.06
N HIS A 222 1.00 7.66 -4.20
CA HIS A 222 -0.45 7.59 -4.45
C HIS A 222 -0.78 6.97 -5.81
N HIS A 223 -0.29 5.76 -6.04
CA HIS A 223 -0.52 4.95 -7.25
C HIS A 223 -0.09 5.62 -8.59
N GLY A 224 0.61 6.76 -8.55
CA GLY A 224 0.92 7.55 -9.75
C GLY A 224 -0.11 8.65 -10.05
N SER A 225 -0.71 9.24 -9.01
CA SER A 225 -1.64 10.37 -9.09
C SER A 225 -0.99 11.68 -9.56
N ASP A 226 -1.76 12.53 -10.28
CA ASP A 226 -1.30 13.83 -10.78
C ASP A 226 -1.28 14.92 -9.69
N ASP A 227 -1.78 14.64 -8.49
CA ASP A 227 -1.58 15.46 -7.29
C ASP A 227 -0.18 15.25 -6.71
N CYS A 228 0.84 15.58 -7.51
CA CYS A 228 2.26 15.35 -7.21
C CYS A 228 3.08 16.64 -7.34
N SER A 229 4.14 16.78 -6.55
CA SER A 229 5.15 17.83 -6.68
C SER A 229 6.30 17.34 -7.56
N TYR A 230 6.51 17.96 -8.73
CA TYR A 230 7.63 17.60 -9.61
C TYR A 230 8.99 17.95 -9.01
N GLU A 231 9.06 19.00 -8.17
CA GLU A 231 10.26 19.35 -7.43
C GLU A 231 10.65 18.23 -6.45
N PHE A 232 9.67 17.60 -5.81
CA PHE A 232 9.91 16.43 -4.96
C PHE A 232 10.47 15.26 -5.78
N LEU A 233 9.92 14.99 -6.96
CA LEU A 233 10.47 13.94 -7.84
C LEU A 233 11.91 14.23 -8.27
N GLN A 234 12.26 15.51 -8.48
CA GLN A 234 13.65 15.92 -8.76
C GLN A 234 14.59 15.62 -7.59
N TYR A 235 14.18 15.85 -6.34
CA TYR A 235 15.02 15.49 -5.17
C TYR A 235 15.08 13.98 -4.94
N VAL A 236 14.00 13.25 -5.23
CA VAL A 236 14.00 11.78 -5.17
C VAL A 236 14.97 11.18 -6.19
N ASN A 237 15.03 11.75 -7.40
CA ASN A 237 15.96 11.39 -8.47
C ASN A 237 16.16 9.86 -8.61
N ALA A 238 15.06 9.10 -8.65
CA ALA A 238 15.12 7.64 -8.59
C ALA A 238 15.75 7.02 -9.84
N ALA A 239 16.54 5.96 -9.68
CA ALA A 239 16.99 5.13 -10.79
C ALA A 239 15.91 4.13 -11.24
N ALA A 240 15.05 3.70 -10.32
CA ALA A 240 13.83 2.96 -10.64
C ALA A 240 12.62 3.49 -9.85
N THR A 241 11.53 3.79 -10.54
CA THR A 241 10.24 4.14 -9.94
C THR A 241 9.27 2.98 -10.10
N VAL A 242 8.71 2.49 -9.00
CA VAL A 242 7.68 1.44 -8.99
C VAL A 242 6.33 2.07 -8.68
N ILE A 243 5.44 2.04 -9.66
CA ILE A 243 4.08 2.54 -9.57
C ILE A 243 3.14 1.35 -9.27
N SER A 244 2.75 1.23 -8.00
CA SER A 244 1.73 0.29 -7.56
C SER A 244 0.35 0.85 -7.90
N SER A 245 -0.18 0.55 -9.09
CA SER A 245 -1.51 0.98 -9.57
C SER A 245 -2.46 -0.21 -9.71
N GLY A 246 -3.76 0.06 -9.72
CA GLY A 246 -4.84 -0.94 -9.81
C GLY A 246 -6.00 -0.54 -10.73
N ASP A 247 -6.71 -1.54 -11.25
CA ASP A 247 -7.84 -1.41 -12.18
C ASP A 247 -9.20 -1.09 -11.53
N ASP A 248 -9.30 -1.16 -10.20
CA ASP A 248 -10.57 -1.07 -9.47
C ASP A 248 -10.76 0.27 -8.73
N GLU A 249 -10.01 1.29 -9.16
CA GLU A 249 -10.13 2.65 -8.64
C GLU A 249 -11.02 3.49 -9.56
N THR A 250 -11.85 4.38 -8.98
CA THR A 250 -12.54 5.45 -9.74
C THR A 250 -11.56 6.44 -10.38
N HIS A 251 -10.27 6.27 -10.16
CA HIS A 251 -9.18 7.12 -10.59
C HIS A 251 -8.26 6.32 -11.51
N ALA A 252 -8.12 6.76 -12.76
CA ALA A 252 -7.23 6.10 -13.71
C ALA A 252 -5.77 6.42 -13.37
N HIS A 253 -5.08 5.46 -12.75
CA HIS A 253 -3.67 5.53 -12.37
C HIS A 253 -2.85 4.40 -13.00
N PRO A 254 -1.56 4.62 -13.35
CA PRO A 254 -0.84 5.89 -13.24
C PRO A 254 -1.32 6.93 -14.27
N ARG A 255 -1.17 8.21 -13.92
CA ARG A 255 -1.45 9.30 -14.87
C ARG A 255 -0.29 9.43 -15.86
N PRO A 256 -0.55 9.65 -17.17
CA PRO A 256 0.52 9.74 -18.18
C PRO A 256 1.58 10.79 -17.87
N ASN A 257 1.18 11.94 -17.30
CA ASN A 257 2.12 12.99 -16.89
C ASN A 257 3.05 12.55 -15.77
N ILE A 258 2.64 11.62 -14.90
CA ILE A 258 3.48 11.10 -13.82
C ILE A 258 4.46 10.05 -14.31
N VAL A 259 4.06 9.22 -15.28
CA VAL A 259 4.99 8.35 -16.01
C VAL A 259 6.06 9.20 -16.70
N ALA A 260 5.65 10.23 -17.46
CA ALA A 260 6.57 11.14 -18.12
C ALA A 260 7.47 11.90 -17.14
N ALA A 261 6.91 12.43 -16.05
CA ALA A 261 7.67 13.16 -15.04
C ALA A 261 8.69 12.27 -14.31
N SER A 262 8.33 11.02 -14.01
CA SER A 262 9.26 10.05 -13.41
C SER A 262 10.46 9.81 -14.32
N GLY A 263 10.23 9.68 -15.63
CA GLY A 263 11.32 9.56 -16.61
C GLY A 263 12.12 10.85 -16.79
N ALA A 264 11.46 12.02 -16.70
CA ALA A 264 12.10 13.31 -16.85
C ALA A 264 13.00 13.69 -15.66
N THR A 265 12.59 13.35 -14.44
CA THR A 265 13.23 13.76 -13.17
C THR A 265 14.10 12.66 -12.54
N GLY A 266 13.95 11.42 -12.97
CA GLY A 266 14.74 10.28 -12.50
C GLY A 266 16.22 10.37 -12.86
N PHE A 267 17.01 9.49 -12.24
CA PHE A 267 18.45 9.42 -12.44
C PHE A 267 18.80 9.04 -13.88
N LYS A 268 19.71 9.82 -14.46
CA LYS A 268 20.25 9.60 -15.80
C LYS A 268 21.76 9.69 -15.74
N LYS A 269 22.44 8.76 -16.41
CA LYS A 269 23.89 8.80 -16.61
C LYS A 269 24.18 8.41 -18.06
N ILE A 270 25.13 9.08 -18.69
CA ILE A 270 25.70 8.62 -19.96
C ILE A 270 27.11 8.15 -19.64
N GLU A 271 27.44 6.93 -20.03
CA GLU A 271 28.75 6.32 -19.83
C GLU A 271 29.06 5.42 -21.02
N ASN A 272 30.25 5.57 -21.61
CA ASN A 272 30.68 4.81 -22.79
C ASN A 272 29.66 4.84 -23.95
N ASP A 273 29.06 6.00 -24.21
CA ASP A 273 28.01 6.22 -25.23
C ASP A 273 26.71 5.43 -24.99
N GLU A 274 26.52 4.88 -23.78
CA GLU A 274 25.27 4.27 -23.35
C GLU A 274 24.54 5.16 -22.34
N MET A 275 23.23 5.32 -22.52
CA MET A 275 22.38 6.04 -21.57
C MET A 275 21.79 5.05 -20.55
N VAL A 276 22.15 5.23 -19.28
CA VAL A 276 21.40 4.68 -18.14
C VAL A 276 20.17 5.55 -17.95
N THR A 277 19.02 5.01 -18.35
CA THR A 277 17.73 5.66 -18.18
C THR A 277 17.09 5.29 -16.85
N PRO A 278 16.25 6.18 -16.28
CA PRO A 278 15.41 5.81 -15.16
C PRO A 278 14.40 4.76 -15.62
N LEU A 279 14.31 3.67 -14.86
CA LEU A 279 13.36 2.60 -15.10
C LEU A 279 12.03 2.94 -14.46
N ILE A 280 10.93 2.71 -15.17
CA ILE A 280 9.58 2.95 -14.67
C ILE A 280 8.80 1.66 -14.80
N TYR A 281 8.37 1.14 -13.66
CA TYR A 281 7.52 -0.05 -13.59
C TYR A 281 6.14 0.35 -13.12
N SER A 282 5.11 -0.25 -13.70
CA SER A 282 3.74 -0.15 -13.21
C SER A 282 3.13 -1.54 -13.15
N THR A 283 2.45 -1.84 -12.05
CA THR A 283 1.72 -3.10 -11.90
C THR A 283 0.65 -3.25 -12.95
N GLU A 284 -0.11 -2.20 -13.28
CA GLU A 284 -1.11 -2.25 -14.35
C GLU A 284 -0.50 -2.40 -15.74
N ILE A 285 0.56 -1.65 -16.07
CA ILE A 285 1.23 -1.80 -17.38
C ILE A 285 1.84 -3.20 -17.54
N SER A 286 2.29 -3.80 -16.43
CA SER A 286 2.88 -5.14 -16.43
C SER A 286 1.84 -6.26 -16.35
N ARG A 287 0.56 -5.93 -16.15
CA ARG A 287 -0.53 -6.89 -16.03
C ARG A 287 -0.99 -7.30 -17.42
N SER A 288 -1.30 -8.59 -17.57
CA SER A 288 -1.87 -9.13 -18.80
C SER A 288 -2.89 -10.19 -18.47
N LEU A 289 -3.94 -10.26 -19.28
CA LEU A 289 -4.97 -11.25 -19.16
C LEU A 289 -5.56 -11.54 -20.53
N ARG A 290 -6.15 -12.72 -20.67
CA ARG A 290 -6.94 -13.10 -21.83
C ARG A 290 -8.40 -13.16 -21.41
N MET A 291 -9.27 -12.73 -22.31
CA MET A 291 -10.71 -12.73 -22.09
C MET A 291 -11.39 -13.61 -23.14
N GLY A 292 -12.21 -14.54 -22.66
CA GLY A 292 -13.08 -15.38 -23.48
C GLY A 292 -14.55 -15.16 -23.14
N ASP A 293 -15.42 -15.50 -24.09
CA ASP A 293 -16.86 -15.61 -23.84
C ASP A 293 -17.18 -17.04 -23.40
N PRO A 294 -17.87 -17.20 -22.25
CA PRO A 294 -18.31 -18.53 -21.83
C PRO A 294 -19.41 -19.03 -22.78
N TYR A 295 -19.24 -20.22 -23.37
CA TYR A 295 -20.20 -20.80 -24.33
C TYR A 295 -20.84 -22.11 -23.85
N GLU A 296 -20.30 -22.75 -22.81
CA GLU A 296 -20.79 -24.01 -22.27
C GLU A 296 -20.46 -24.08 -20.77
N VAL A 297 -21.36 -24.68 -19.98
CA VAL A 297 -21.10 -25.08 -18.59
C VAL A 297 -21.29 -26.58 -18.51
N LYS A 298 -20.23 -27.32 -18.22
CA LYS A 298 -20.31 -28.76 -17.95
C LYS A 298 -20.37 -28.98 -16.45
N GLN A 299 -21.22 -29.90 -16.02
CA GLN A 299 -21.31 -30.32 -14.63
C GLN A 299 -21.14 -31.83 -14.56
N ASP A 300 -20.02 -32.28 -14.00
CA ASP A 300 -19.78 -33.71 -13.80
C ASP A 300 -20.61 -34.21 -12.60
N ASP A 301 -21.31 -35.33 -12.76
CA ASP A 301 -21.95 -36.12 -11.70
C ASP A 301 -23.03 -35.44 -10.82
N TYR A 302 -23.77 -34.43 -11.33
CA TYR A 302 -24.93 -33.91 -10.61
C TYR A 302 -26.13 -34.85 -10.72
N LYS A 303 -26.28 -35.71 -9.71
CA LYS A 303 -27.43 -36.64 -9.61
C LYS A 303 -28.67 -35.89 -9.16
N THR A 304 -29.62 -35.74 -10.07
CA THR A 304 -31.00 -35.37 -9.71
C THR A 304 -31.80 -36.64 -9.42
N PRO A 305 -32.98 -36.53 -8.76
CA PRO A 305 -33.89 -37.67 -8.61
C PRO A 305 -34.28 -38.34 -9.94
N ASN A 306 -34.07 -37.68 -11.08
CA ASN A 306 -34.43 -38.15 -12.42
C ASN A 306 -33.21 -38.51 -13.31
N GLY A 307 -31.99 -38.59 -12.76
CA GLY A 307 -30.77 -38.91 -13.52
C GLY A 307 -29.75 -37.76 -13.58
N ALA A 308 -28.70 -37.93 -14.39
CA ALA A 308 -27.69 -36.91 -14.63
C ALA A 308 -28.32 -35.70 -15.34
N LEU A 309 -28.06 -34.50 -14.81
CA LEU A 309 -28.51 -33.25 -15.42
C LEU A 309 -27.44 -32.72 -16.38
N ASP A 310 -27.55 -33.05 -17.67
CA ASP A 310 -26.78 -32.35 -18.70
C ASP A 310 -27.42 -30.97 -18.94
N VAL A 311 -26.84 -29.92 -18.36
CA VAL A 311 -27.26 -28.53 -18.59
C VAL A 311 -26.61 -28.04 -19.89
N VAL A 312 -27.14 -28.44 -21.03
CA VAL A 312 -26.81 -27.77 -22.30
C VAL A 312 -27.53 -26.42 -22.29
N LEU A 313 -26.77 -25.35 -22.11
CA LEU A 313 -27.30 -24.00 -22.05
C LEU A 313 -27.80 -23.57 -23.42
N THR A 314 -29.11 -23.70 -23.66
CA THR A 314 -29.72 -23.39 -24.97
C THR A 314 -29.86 -21.88 -25.23
N ASP A 315 -29.68 -21.03 -24.21
CA ASP A 315 -29.83 -19.57 -24.30
C ASP A 315 -29.00 -18.84 -23.21
N GLU A 316 -27.81 -18.35 -23.59
CA GLU A 316 -26.90 -17.63 -22.70
C GLU A 316 -27.48 -16.30 -22.15
N ALA A 317 -28.43 -15.68 -22.85
CA ALA A 317 -29.05 -14.43 -22.41
C ALA A 317 -30.03 -14.66 -21.25
N LYS A 318 -30.68 -15.83 -21.23
CA LYS A 318 -31.58 -16.27 -20.15
C LYS A 318 -30.86 -16.91 -18.97
N THR A 319 -29.62 -17.36 -19.18
CA THR A 319 -28.80 -17.96 -18.12
C THR A 319 -28.24 -16.88 -17.20
N LYS A 320 -28.59 -16.91 -15.92
CA LYS A 320 -28.08 -15.97 -14.90
C LYS A 320 -27.03 -16.65 -14.04
N ILE A 321 -25.86 -16.03 -13.95
CA ILE A 321 -24.77 -16.44 -13.09
C ILE A 321 -24.74 -15.52 -11.87
N ARG A 322 -24.73 -16.14 -10.69
CA ARG A 322 -24.51 -15.47 -9.40
C ARG A 322 -23.04 -15.59 -9.01
N TYR A 323 -22.46 -14.49 -8.58
CA TYR A 323 -21.06 -14.43 -8.14
C TYR A 323 -20.91 -13.36 -7.07
N THR A 324 -19.86 -13.48 -6.25
CA THR A 324 -19.45 -12.46 -5.28
C THR A 324 -18.45 -11.51 -5.91
N HIS A 325 -18.52 -10.23 -5.54
CA HIS A 325 -17.55 -9.21 -5.96
C HIS A 325 -17.15 -8.36 -4.77
N THR A 326 -15.84 -8.31 -4.50
CA THR A 326 -15.25 -7.44 -3.49
C THR A 326 -14.54 -6.30 -4.23
N THR A 327 -15.04 -5.08 -4.06
CA THR A 327 -14.36 -3.89 -4.59
C THR A 327 -13.10 -3.61 -3.78
N SER A 328 -12.12 -2.94 -4.37
CA SER A 328 -10.88 -2.53 -3.72
C SER A 328 -11.17 -1.81 -2.42
N GLY A 329 -10.51 -2.27 -1.35
CA GLY A 329 -10.69 -1.75 0.00
C GLY A 329 -11.99 -2.16 0.72
N ALA A 330 -12.92 -2.87 0.09
CA ALA A 330 -14.08 -3.41 0.80
C ALA A 330 -13.71 -4.70 1.53
N LEU A 331 -14.19 -4.87 2.77
CA LEU A 331 -13.96 -6.09 3.54
C LEU A 331 -14.93 -7.22 3.21
N ASN A 332 -16.12 -6.87 2.70
CA ASN A 332 -17.20 -7.83 2.50
C ASN A 332 -17.56 -7.92 1.01
N PRO A 333 -17.62 -9.14 0.45
CA PRO A 333 -18.10 -9.35 -0.90
C PRO A 333 -19.58 -8.96 -1.01
N LYS A 334 -19.97 -8.48 -2.19
CA LYS A 334 -21.37 -8.21 -2.54
C LYS A 334 -21.84 -9.22 -3.58
N ASP A 335 -23.02 -9.77 -3.38
CA ASP A 335 -23.67 -10.61 -4.38
C ASP A 335 -24.00 -9.82 -5.64
N LYS A 336 -23.66 -10.42 -6.78
CA LYS A 336 -23.95 -9.90 -8.11
C LYS A 336 -24.59 -10.97 -8.97
N ILE A 337 -25.39 -10.52 -9.93
CA ILE A 337 -26.04 -11.37 -10.92
C ILE A 337 -25.80 -10.75 -12.29
N LYS A 338 -25.29 -11.54 -13.24
CA LYS A 338 -25.20 -11.16 -14.66
C LYS A 338 -25.74 -12.28 -15.53
N SER A 339 -26.16 -11.94 -16.76
CA SER A 339 -26.40 -12.98 -17.77
C SER A 339 -25.05 -13.56 -18.23
N MET A 340 -25.04 -14.84 -18.59
CA MET A 340 -23.84 -15.51 -19.11
C MET A 340 -23.30 -14.80 -20.36
N SER A 341 -24.19 -14.34 -21.25
CA SER A 341 -23.83 -13.54 -22.42
C SER A 341 -23.16 -12.19 -22.14
N ARG A 342 -23.12 -11.75 -20.87
CA ARG A 342 -22.47 -10.50 -20.42
C ARG A 342 -21.31 -10.76 -19.47
N LEU A 343 -20.92 -12.01 -19.30
CA LEU A 343 -19.77 -12.40 -18.52
C LEU A 343 -18.58 -12.66 -19.42
N LYS A 344 -17.40 -12.40 -18.88
CA LYS A 344 -16.12 -12.75 -19.50
C LYS A 344 -15.42 -13.75 -18.60
N VAL A 345 -14.87 -14.80 -19.20
CA VAL A 345 -13.93 -15.70 -18.56
C VAL A 345 -12.55 -15.08 -18.69
N VAL A 346 -11.82 -14.98 -17.58
CA VAL A 346 -10.45 -14.49 -17.58
C VAL A 346 -9.51 -15.68 -17.45
N ASP A 347 -8.57 -15.83 -18.38
CA ASP A 347 -7.52 -16.85 -18.33
C ASP A 347 -6.13 -16.26 -18.62
N GLY A 348 -5.09 -17.05 -18.40
CA GLY A 348 -3.70 -16.65 -18.67
C GLY A 348 -3.23 -15.41 -17.89
N ILE A 349 -3.70 -15.21 -16.66
CA ILE A 349 -3.44 -14.01 -15.87
C ILE A 349 -1.95 -13.88 -15.52
N VAL A 350 -1.35 -12.79 -15.96
CA VAL A 350 -0.11 -12.23 -15.43
C VAL A 350 -0.50 -11.06 -14.52
N TYR A 351 -0.32 -11.22 -13.21
CA TYR A 351 -0.78 -10.25 -12.20
C TYR A 351 -0.08 -8.87 -12.27
N GLY A 352 0.99 -8.73 -13.06
CA GLY A 352 1.76 -7.49 -13.14
C GLY A 352 2.69 -7.25 -11.95
N LEU A 353 3.05 -8.30 -11.21
CA LEU A 353 3.97 -8.20 -10.07
C LEU A 353 5.33 -7.63 -10.50
N VAL A 354 5.76 -6.56 -9.83
CA VAL A 354 7.10 -5.98 -9.94
C VAL A 354 7.92 -6.40 -8.72
N ASN A 355 8.97 -7.19 -8.94
CA ASN A 355 9.90 -7.60 -7.90
C ASN A 355 11.11 -6.67 -7.87
N VAL A 356 11.42 -6.11 -6.70
CA VAL A 356 12.68 -5.41 -6.45
C VAL A 356 13.49 -6.21 -5.43
N ARG A 357 14.74 -6.50 -5.75
CA ARG A 357 15.69 -7.21 -4.86
C ARG A 357 17.03 -6.50 -4.86
N THR A 358 17.77 -6.59 -3.77
CA THR A 358 19.13 -6.05 -3.67
C THR A 358 19.97 -6.88 -2.70
N ASP A 359 21.28 -6.96 -2.98
CA ASP A 359 22.31 -7.49 -2.07
C ASP A 359 23.03 -6.38 -1.29
N GLY A 360 22.56 -5.14 -1.44
CA GLY A 360 23.14 -3.94 -0.85
C GLY A 360 24.08 -3.19 -1.79
N ASN A 361 24.55 -3.77 -2.90
CA ASN A 361 25.36 -3.06 -3.90
C ASN A 361 24.69 -3.05 -5.28
N LYS A 362 24.00 -4.11 -5.66
CA LYS A 362 23.32 -4.26 -6.94
C LYS A 362 21.82 -4.43 -6.72
N ILE A 363 21.04 -3.67 -7.48
CA ILE A 363 19.58 -3.72 -7.46
C ILE A 363 19.09 -4.44 -8.71
N LEU A 364 18.07 -5.26 -8.52
CA LEU A 364 17.40 -6.05 -9.55
C LEU A 364 15.91 -5.74 -9.53
N CYS A 365 15.36 -5.36 -10.67
CA CYS A 365 13.93 -5.18 -10.90
C CYS A 365 13.45 -6.24 -11.91
N ALA A 366 12.35 -6.94 -11.61
CA ALA A 366 11.85 -8.00 -12.45
C ALA A 366 10.31 -8.02 -12.58
N THR A 367 9.83 -8.26 -13.81
CA THR A 367 8.41 -8.43 -14.15
C THR A 367 8.20 -9.77 -14.88
N LEU A 368 7.01 -10.34 -14.78
CA LEU A 368 6.71 -11.61 -15.44
C LEU A 368 6.28 -11.36 -16.90
N ASN A 369 6.91 -12.06 -17.85
CA ASN A 369 6.57 -11.95 -19.27
C ASN A 369 5.41 -12.90 -19.64
N GLU A 370 4.49 -12.41 -20.47
CA GLU A 370 3.29 -13.09 -20.97
C GLU A 370 3.57 -14.44 -21.67
N GLY A 371 4.63 -14.53 -22.47
CA GLY A 371 4.76 -15.62 -23.45
C GLY A 371 5.36 -16.92 -22.91
N LYS A 372 6.08 -16.90 -21.77
CA LYS A 372 6.88 -18.05 -21.29
C LYS A 372 6.90 -18.22 -19.77
N SER A 373 6.14 -17.43 -19.01
CA SER A 373 6.23 -17.37 -17.55
C SER A 373 7.68 -17.16 -17.06
N LYS A 374 8.49 -16.44 -17.84
CA LYS A 374 9.87 -16.08 -17.50
C LYS A 374 9.90 -14.67 -16.96
N TRP A 375 10.77 -14.44 -15.98
CA TRP A 375 11.03 -13.10 -15.47
C TRP A 375 11.88 -12.31 -16.47
N GLU A 376 11.39 -11.15 -16.89
CA GLU A 376 12.23 -10.11 -17.48
C GLU A 376 12.94 -9.37 -16.36
N VAL A 377 14.26 -9.24 -16.47
CA VAL A 377 15.10 -8.74 -15.39
C VAL A 377 15.95 -7.57 -15.90
N LYS A 378 15.92 -6.46 -15.17
CA LYS A 378 16.89 -5.37 -15.30
C LYS A 378 17.65 -5.23 -13.99
N SER A 379 18.92 -4.87 -14.08
CA SER A 379 19.73 -4.65 -12.88
C SER A 379 20.67 -3.49 -13.06
N PHE A 380 20.96 -2.77 -11.98
CA PHE A 380 21.88 -1.64 -11.96
C PHE A 380 22.60 -1.57 -10.61
N THR A 381 23.77 -0.94 -10.60
CA THR A 381 24.54 -0.73 -9.36
C THR A 381 23.93 0.44 -8.58
N SER A 382 23.85 0.29 -7.26
CA SER A 382 23.44 1.36 -6.36
C SER A 382 24.41 2.56 -6.43
N ARG A 383 23.84 3.76 -6.27
CA ARG A 383 24.54 5.03 -6.48
C ARG A 383 25.09 5.65 -5.20
N PHE A 384 24.68 5.16 -4.03
CA PHE A 384 25.06 5.75 -2.73
C PHE A 384 26.31 5.11 -2.14
#